data_AF-L0DRV2-F1
#
_entry.id   AF-L0DRV2-F1
#
_cell.length_a   1.000
_cell.length_b   1.000
_cell.length_c   1.000
_cell.angle_alpha   90.00
_cell.angle_beta   90.00
_cell.angle_gamma   90.00
#
_symmetry.space_group_name_H-M   'P 1'
#
loop_
_entity.id
_entity.type
_entity.pdbx_description
1 polymer ?
#
loop_
_entity_poly.entity_id
_entity_poly.type
_entity_poly.pdbx_seq_one_letter_code
_entity_poly.pdbx_strand_id
1 'polypeptide(L)' 'MTRFAERFLEKGRDEGREEGIGQGEARVLLRQLTLKFGPLPDPVRARIESADADTLLRWSERVLTADQLEDVLGA' A
#
# COMPACT_ATOMS: atom_id res chain seq x y z
N MET A 1 -2.28 0.22 -36.35
CA MET A 1 -1.58 -0.22 -35.13
C MET A 1 -1.49 -1.74 -35.18
N THR A 2 -0.35 -2.34 -34.80
CA THR A 2 -0.20 -3.80 -34.74
C THR A 2 -0.80 -4.31 -33.43
N ARG A 3 -1.43 -5.50 -33.46
CA ARG A 3 -2.01 -6.17 -32.28
C ARG A 3 -1.02 -6.35 -31.11
N PHE A 4 0.28 -6.36 -31.41
CA PHE A 4 1.35 -6.35 -30.41
C PHE A 4 1.44 -5.01 -29.67
N ALA A 5 1.39 -3.89 -30.40
CA ALA A 5 1.46 -2.55 -29.82
C ALA A 5 0.24 -2.24 -28.94
N GLU A 6 -0.95 -2.68 -29.35
CA GLU A 6 -2.18 -2.52 -28.57
C GLU A 6 -2.09 -3.24 -27.21
N ARG A 7 -1.68 -4.52 -27.21
CA ARG A 7 -1.48 -5.29 -25.97
C ARG A 7 -0.40 -4.72 -25.07
N PHE A 8 0.67 -4.18 -25.63
CA PHE A 8 1.73 -3.56 -24.83
C PHE A 8 1.25 -2.29 -24.13
N LEU A 9 0.46 -1.46 -24.82
CA LEU A 9 -0.14 -0.26 -24.24
C LEU A 9 -1.19 -0.58 -23.18
N GLU A 10 -1.98 -1.64 -23.39
CA GLU A 10 -2.95 -2.14 -22.40
C GLU A 10 -2.24 -2.63 -21.15
N LYS A 11 -1.24 -3.52 -21.29
CA LYS A 11 -0.45 -4.02 -20.15
C LYS A 11 0.21 -2.90 -19.34
N GLY A 12 0.82 -1.92 -20.01
CA GLY A 12 1.46 -0.80 -19.32
C GLY A 12 0.45 0.11 -18.59
N ARG A 13 -0.77 0.25 -19.12
CA ARG A 13 -1.85 0.96 -18.42
C ARG A 13 -2.31 0.22 -17.18
N ASP A 14 -2.48 -1.09 -17.28
CA ASP A 14 -2.90 -1.92 -16.16
C ASP A 14 -1.83 -1.93 -15.06
N GLU A 15 -0.56 -2.13 -15.42
CA GLU A 15 0.57 -2.06 -14.49
C GLU A 15 0.65 -0.71 -13.78
N GLY A 16 0.56 0.41 -14.52
CA GLY A 16 0.57 1.74 -13.91
C GLY A 16 -0.64 2.02 -13.02
N ARG A 17 -1.80 1.42 -13.32
CA ARG A 17 -3.00 1.53 -12.48
C ARG A 17 -2.82 0.78 -11.17
N GLU A 18 -2.31 -0.45 -11.23
CA GLU A 18 -2.04 -1.28 -10.06
C GLU A 18 -0.99 -0.64 -9.15
N GLU A 19 0.11 -0.14 -9.72
CA GLU A 19 1.14 0.58 -8.97
C GLU A 19 0.57 1.84 -8.31
N GLY A 20 -0.22 2.64 -9.05
CA GLY A 20 -0.85 3.84 -8.51
C GLY A 20 -1.84 3.57 -7.38
N ILE A 21 -2.56 2.45 -7.44
CA ILE A 21 -3.45 2.02 -6.34
C ILE A 21 -2.63 1.66 -5.11
N GLY A 22 -1.60 0.82 -5.25
CA GLY A 22 -0.75 0.41 -4.12
C GLY A 22 -0.04 1.60 -3.44
N GLN A 23 0.51 2.53 -4.23
CA GLN A 23 1.10 3.76 -3.70
C GLN A 23 0.07 4.63 -2.94
N GLY A 24 -1.17 4.70 -3.46
CA GLY A 24 -2.28 5.40 -2.82
C GLY A 24 -2.67 4.78 -1.48
N GLU A 25 -2.82 3.45 -1.43
CA GLU A 25 -3.14 2.70 -0.23
C GLU A 25 -2.05 2.83 0.84
N ALA A 26 -0.77 2.67 0.46
CA ALA A 26 0.37 2.85 1.37
C ALA A 26 0.37 4.26 1.98
N ARG A 27 0.15 5.30 1.16
CA ARG A 27 0.09 6.68 1.63
C ARG A 27 -1.03 6.92 2.64
N VAL A 28 -2.22 6.35 2.39
CA VAL A 28 -3.35 6.47 3.32
C VAL A 28 -3.05 5.75 4.63
N LEU A 29 -2.56 4.52 4.56
CA LEU A 29 -2.22 3.72 5.74
C LEU A 29 -1.15 4.41 6.60
N LEU A 30 -0.07 4.93 5.99
CA LEU A 30 0.96 5.70 6.68
C LEU A 30 0.37 6.89 7.45
N ARG A 31 -0.58 7.61 6.82
CA ARG A 31 -1.23 8.76 7.45
C ARG A 31 -2.10 8.32 8.63
N GLN A 32 -2.88 7.26 8.48
CA GLN A 32 -3.72 6.71 9.55
C GLN A 32 -2.88 6.24 10.75
N LEU A 33 -1.83 5.46 10.49
CA LEU A 33 -0.91 4.99 11.52
C LEU A 33 -0.20 6.14 12.23
N THR A 34 0.23 7.16 11.47
CA THR A 34 0.86 8.35 12.07
C THR A 34 -0.12 9.12 12.95
N LEU A 35 -1.40 9.21 12.56
CA LEU A 35 -2.43 9.87 13.36
C LEU A 35 -2.78 9.09 14.63
N LYS A 36 -2.83 7.75 14.55
CA LYS A 36 -3.23 6.89 15.67
C LYS A 36 -2.09 6.66 16.68
N PHE A 37 -0.88 6.43 16.20
CA PHE A 37 0.27 6.01 17.03
C PHE A 37 1.40 7.04 17.11
N GLY A 38 1.31 8.15 16.35
CA GLY A 38 2.36 9.16 16.27
C GLY A 38 3.42 8.85 15.21
N PRO A 39 4.56 9.58 15.20
CA PRO A 39 5.59 9.42 14.18
C PRO A 39 6.09 7.98 14.07
N LEU A 40 5.97 7.40 12.88
CA LEU A 40 6.45 6.03 12.62
C LEU A 40 7.98 6.00 12.49
N PRO A 41 8.67 4.91 12.86
CA PRO A 41 10.06 4.70 12.51
C PRO A 41 10.26 4.50 10.99
N ASP A 42 11.43 4.85 10.47
CA ASP A 42 11.72 4.71 9.02
C ASP A 42 11.65 3.25 8.51
N PRO A 43 12.08 2.23 9.27
CA PRO A 43 11.89 0.83 8.85
C PRO A 43 10.43 0.44 8.67
N VAL A 44 9.54 1.00 9.50
CA VAL A 44 8.09 0.78 9.39
C VAL A 44 7.54 1.45 8.14
N ARG A 45 7.97 2.69 7.85
CA ARG A 45 7.58 3.38 6.62
C ARG A 45 7.99 2.60 5.38
N ALA A 46 9.25 2.18 5.31
CA ALA A 46 9.77 1.41 4.19
C ALA A 46 9.00 0.08 4.01
N ARG A 47 8.69 -0.61 5.11
CA ARG A 47 7.88 -1.85 5.07
C ARG A 47 6.51 -1.59 4.44
N ILE A 48 5.85 -0.49 4.80
CA ILE A 48 4.53 -0.12 4.26
C ILE A 48 4.61 0.28 2.79
N GLU A 49 5.58 1.10 2.40
CA GLU A 49 5.76 1.54 1.01
C GLU A 49 6.11 0.38 0.06
N SER A 50 6.72 -0.68 0.57
CA SER A 50 7.08 -1.88 -0.19
C SER A 50 6.02 -2.99 -0.19
N ALA A 51 4.95 -2.85 0.58
CA ALA A 51 3.93 -3.89 0.72
C ALA A 51 3.01 -3.96 -0.52
N ASP A 52 2.58 -5.16 -0.87
CA ASP A 52 1.54 -5.36 -1.89
C ASP A 52 0.16 -4.86 -1.41
N ALA A 53 -0.73 -4.61 -2.36
CA ALA A 53 -2.08 -4.07 -2.11
C ALA A 53 -2.89 -4.94 -1.13
N ASP A 54 -2.82 -6.27 -1.25
CA ASP A 54 -3.54 -7.18 -0.35
C ASP A 54 -3.04 -7.05 1.10
N THR A 55 -1.74 -6.87 1.29
CA THR A 55 -1.13 -6.65 2.60
C THR A 55 -1.52 -5.29 3.17
N LEU A 56 -1.48 -4.24 2.34
CA LEU A 56 -1.91 -2.89 2.71
C LEU A 56 -3.39 -2.84 3.12
N LEU A 57 -4.25 -3.57 2.40
CA LEU A 57 -5.66 -3.67 2.72
C LEU A 57 -5.88 -4.34 4.09
N ARG A 58 -5.24 -5.49 4.34
CA ARG A 58 -5.32 -6.19 5.64
C ARG A 58 -4.84 -5.31 6.79
N TRP A 59 -3.75 -4.58 6.61
CA TRP A 59 -3.27 -3.64 7.61
C TRP A 59 -4.24 -2.48 7.82
N SER A 60 -4.84 -1.95 6.75
CA SER A 60 -5.86 -0.90 6.82
C SER A 60 -7.10 -1.34 7.62
N GLU A 61 -7.53 -2.60 7.48
CA GLU A 61 -8.61 -3.17 8.30
C GLU A 61 -8.20 -3.26 9.78
N ARG A 62 -7.00 -3.74 10.08
CA ARG A 62 -6.48 -3.89 11.45
C ARG A 62 -6.30 -2.55 12.16
N VAL A 63 -5.98 -1.48 11.44
CA VAL A 63 -5.86 -0.12 12.01
C VAL A 63 -7.12 0.28 12.78
N LEU A 64 -8.30 -0.20 12.38
CA LEU A 64 -9.57 0.18 13.00
C LEU A 64 -9.69 -0.28 14.45
N THR A 65 -9.02 -1.37 14.83
CA THR A 65 -9.18 -2.01 16.16
C THR A 65 -7.88 -2.20 16.92
N ALA A 66 -6.72 -2.10 16.28
CA ALA A 66 -5.41 -2.29 16.91
C ALA A 66 -5.13 -1.32 18.07
N ASP A 67 -4.52 -1.79 19.16
CA ASP A 67 -4.14 -0.94 20.30
C ASP A 67 -2.68 -0.45 20.18
N GLN A 68 -1.86 -1.17 19.43
CA GLN A 68 -0.45 -0.87 19.18
C GLN A 68 -0.08 -1.10 17.70
N LEU A 69 1.06 -0.55 17.27
CA LEU A 69 1.50 -0.60 15.88
C LEU A 69 1.75 -2.03 15.40
N GLU A 70 2.27 -2.88 16.29
CA GLU A 70 2.60 -4.29 16.03
C GLU A 70 1.36 -5.13 15.70
N ASP A 71 0.20 -4.81 16.30
CA ASP A 71 -1.06 -5.51 16.03
C ASP A 71 -1.53 -5.29 14.59
N VAL A 72 -1.19 -4.14 14.00
CA VAL A 72 -1.48 -3.84 12.60
C VAL A 72 -0.56 -4.64 11.70
N LEU A 73 0.75 -4.43 11.85
CA LEU A 73 1.75 -4.91 10.90
C LEU A 73 1.92 -6.43 10.97
N GLY A 74 1.64 -7.03 12.12
CA GLY A 74 2.02 -8.41 12.41
C GLY A 74 3.53 -8.57 12.50
N ALA A 75 3.97 -9.53 13.31
CA ALA A 75 5.34 -10.02 13.27
C ALA A 75 5.69 -10.51 11.85
#